data_AF-A0A445DXW1-F1
#
_entry.id   AF-A0A445DXW1-F1
#
_cell.length_a   1.000
_cell.length_b   1.000
_cell.length_c   1.000
_cell.angle_alpha   90.00
_cell.angle_beta   90.00
_cell.angle_gamma   90.00
#
_symmetry.space_group_name_H-M   'P 1'
#
loop_
_entity.id
_entity.type
_entity.pdbx_description
1 polymer ?
#
loop_
_entity_poly.entity_id
_entity_poly.type
_entity_poly.pdbx_seq_one_letter_code
_entity_poly.pdbx_strand_id
1 'polypeptide(L)'
;MKRWRWVLPLLLPSLSLELAVEVARITAFAVLKCRRIASTPLYKTAVVATVTFCCHGPNSMSFHSIIHRPSSPFNLALQIRFLRGYSLLRDPQYNKGLAFTEKERDAHYLCGLLPPTVITQQLQEKKLMKSIREYQVPLQKYMAMMDLQACIQLIILIFKQHHICLELFEGMKNLLERNERLFYKLLIDNVEELLPVVYTPTVGEACQKYGSIFRRPQGLYISLKEKGKILEVLKNWPERSIQVIVVTDGERILGLGDLGCQCLPVTIDVGTNNEKLLNDEFYIGLRQKRATGKEYYDLLHEFMCAVKQNYGEKVLVQFEDFANHNAFELLAKYGTTHLVFNDDIQGTASVVLAGVVAALKLIGGILADHTFLFLGAGEVKHQFF
;
A
#
# COMPACT_ATOMS: atom_id res chain seq x y z
N MET A 1 8.24 43.16 23.66
CA MET A 1 6.79 43.43 23.84
C MET A 1 6.35 44.48 22.83
N LYS A 2 5.58 44.07 21.81
CA LYS A 2 4.51 44.87 21.16
C LYS A 2 3.77 43.95 20.19
N ARG A 3 2.48 43.78 20.48
CA ARG A 3 1.48 42.95 19.78
C ARG A 3 1.33 43.38 18.32
N TRP A 4 1.23 42.43 17.41
CA TRP A 4 0.47 42.60 16.17
C TRP A 4 -0.64 41.55 16.09
N ARG A 5 -1.85 42.07 15.92
CA ARG A 5 -3.14 41.39 15.88
C ARG A 5 -3.30 40.67 14.55
N TRP A 6 -3.96 39.52 14.64
CA TRP A 6 -4.67 38.79 13.60
C TRP A 6 -5.34 39.70 12.56
N VAL A 7 -5.00 39.48 11.29
CA VAL A 7 -5.87 39.78 10.14
C VAL A 7 -5.68 38.62 9.14
N LEU A 8 -6.60 37.67 9.18
CA LEU A 8 -6.99 36.90 8.00
C LEU A 8 -8.11 37.73 7.34
N PRO A 9 -8.08 37.92 6.01
CA PRO A 9 -9.06 37.16 5.23
C PRO A 9 -8.54 36.68 3.87
N LEU A 10 -8.99 35.48 3.51
CA LEU A 10 -9.53 35.10 2.20
C LEU A 10 -8.96 35.86 0.99
N LEU A 11 -8.07 35.20 0.25
CA LEU A 11 -7.97 35.24 -1.22
C LEU A 11 -7.05 34.09 -1.67
N LEU A 12 -7.49 33.36 -2.70
CA LEU A 12 -6.92 32.15 -3.33
C LEU A 12 -7.33 30.76 -2.78
N PRO A 13 -8.58 30.31 -3.00
CA PRO A 13 -8.96 28.90 -2.87
C PRO A 13 -8.62 28.03 -4.10
N SER A 14 -8.21 28.62 -5.23
CA SER A 14 -8.08 27.92 -6.52
C SER A 14 -6.64 27.52 -6.90
N LEU A 15 -5.61 28.22 -6.39
CA LEU A 15 -4.22 27.95 -6.76
C LEU A 15 -3.56 26.78 -6.01
N SER A 16 -4.08 26.41 -4.82
CA SER A 16 -3.47 25.35 -4.01
C SER A 16 -3.80 23.94 -4.50
N LEU A 17 -4.98 23.75 -5.09
CA LEU A 17 -5.40 22.46 -5.62
C LEU A 17 -4.77 22.18 -6.99
N GLU A 18 -4.70 23.18 -7.88
CA GLU A 18 -4.03 23.06 -9.17
C GLU A 18 -2.52 22.81 -9.01
N LEU A 19 -1.86 23.51 -8.07
CA LEU A 19 -0.43 23.28 -7.79
C LEU A 19 -0.18 21.91 -7.15
N ALA A 20 -1.07 21.44 -6.27
CA ALA A 20 -0.98 20.09 -5.68
C ALA A 20 -1.24 18.98 -6.71
N VAL A 21 -2.19 19.19 -7.64
CA VAL A 21 -2.44 18.30 -8.78
C VAL A 21 -1.26 18.31 -9.74
N GLU A 22 -0.64 19.47 -9.99
CA GLU A 22 0.53 19.57 -10.87
C GLU A 22 1.79 18.97 -10.22
N VAL A 23 1.95 19.07 -8.90
CA VAL A 23 2.99 18.39 -8.09
C VAL A 23 2.78 16.88 -8.10
N ALA A 24 1.55 16.39 -7.88
CA ALA A 24 1.23 14.96 -7.99
C ALA A 24 1.40 14.44 -9.43
N ARG A 25 1.06 15.26 -10.43
CA ARG A 25 1.37 15.00 -11.83
C ARG A 25 2.87 14.92 -12.04
N ILE A 26 3.70 15.79 -11.47
CA ILE A 26 5.17 15.77 -11.62
C ILE A 26 5.79 14.53 -10.96
N THR A 27 5.31 14.10 -9.79
CA THR A 27 5.75 12.84 -9.16
C THR A 27 5.36 11.63 -10.02
N ALA A 28 4.14 11.63 -10.60
CA ALA A 28 3.73 10.64 -11.58
C ALA A 28 4.45 10.77 -12.94
N PHE A 29 4.85 11.97 -13.36
CA PHE A 29 5.51 12.26 -14.63
C PHE A 29 7.00 11.96 -14.59
N ALA A 30 7.65 12.09 -13.43
CA ALA A 30 9.03 11.66 -13.21
C ALA A 30 9.17 10.14 -13.40
N VAL A 31 8.12 9.38 -13.06
CA VAL A 31 8.01 7.94 -13.37
C VAL A 31 7.68 7.69 -14.85
N LEU A 32 6.96 8.59 -15.52
CA LEU A 32 6.48 8.41 -16.91
C LEU A 32 7.37 8.98 -18.02
N LYS A 33 8.40 9.80 -17.72
CA LYS A 33 9.26 10.42 -18.76
C LYS A 33 10.44 9.57 -19.22
N CYS A 34 10.36 8.24 -19.13
CA CYS A 34 11.21 7.30 -19.88
C CYS A 34 10.69 7.07 -21.31
N ARG A 35 10.35 8.15 -22.03
CA ARG A 35 9.71 8.11 -23.36
C ARG A 35 10.66 7.86 -24.55
N ARG A 36 11.87 7.32 -24.33
CA ARG A 36 12.87 7.11 -25.40
C ARG A 36 13.44 5.70 -25.52
N ILE A 37 12.78 4.69 -24.94
CA ILE A 37 13.16 3.27 -25.11
C ILE A 37 11.89 2.46 -25.39
N ALA A 38 11.21 2.76 -26.49
CA ALA A 38 9.92 2.17 -26.88
C ALA A 38 10.07 1.13 -28.01
N SER A 39 11.03 0.21 -27.92
CA SER A 39 11.24 -0.80 -28.97
C SER A 39 11.71 -2.18 -28.50
N THR A 40 11.49 -2.59 -27.24
CA THR A 40 11.73 -3.99 -26.82
C THR A 40 10.70 -4.49 -25.80
N PRO A 41 10.21 -5.74 -25.92
CA PRO A 41 9.08 -6.25 -25.14
C PRO A 41 9.57 -6.96 -23.87
N LEU A 42 9.60 -6.27 -22.74
CA LEU A 42 9.77 -6.88 -21.41
C LEU A 42 9.12 -5.99 -20.35
N TYR A 43 8.90 -6.56 -19.16
CA TYR A 43 8.45 -5.92 -17.90
C TYR A 43 6.97 -6.07 -17.58
N LYS A 44 6.64 -7.26 -17.06
CA LYS A 44 5.59 -7.44 -16.05
C LYS A 44 6.29 -7.55 -14.68
N THR A 45 5.68 -6.90 -13.70
CA THR A 45 5.66 -7.27 -12.28
C THR A 45 6.42 -6.37 -11.28
N ALA A 46 5.66 -5.47 -10.65
CA ALA A 46 5.99 -4.81 -9.39
C ALA A 46 4.95 -5.20 -8.33
N VAL A 47 5.37 -5.35 -7.08
CA VAL A 47 4.51 -5.83 -5.98
C VAL A 47 4.11 -4.65 -5.13
N VAL A 48 2.96 -4.12 -5.57
CA VAL A 48 1.91 -3.40 -4.86
C VAL A 48 2.11 -1.88 -4.62
N ALA A 49 0.97 -1.19 -4.75
CA ALA A 49 0.69 0.20 -4.40
C ALA A 49 1.50 1.29 -5.09
N THR A 50 2.01 1.06 -6.30
CA THR A 50 2.13 2.16 -7.28
C THR A 50 2.00 1.62 -8.70
N VAL A 51 1.18 2.29 -9.48
CA VAL A 51 0.83 2.03 -10.90
C VAL A 51 2.10 1.93 -11.75
N THR A 52 2.36 0.80 -12.43
CA THR A 52 3.24 0.77 -13.63
C THR A 52 2.89 -0.41 -14.58
N PHE A 53 2.94 -0.12 -15.89
CA PHE A 53 2.47 -0.85 -17.08
C PHE A 53 2.86 -2.33 -17.25
N CYS A 54 1.98 -3.12 -17.91
CA CYS A 54 2.32 -3.87 -19.13
C CYS A 54 1.07 -4.30 -19.95
N CYS A 55 0.93 -3.81 -21.19
CA CYS A 55 -0.04 -4.29 -22.19
C CYS A 55 0.70 -4.91 -23.38
N HIS A 56 0.21 -6.06 -23.90
CA HIS A 56 0.35 -6.51 -25.29
C HIS A 56 -0.99 -7.13 -25.74
N GLY A 57 -1.36 -6.86 -27.00
CA GLY A 57 -2.69 -7.02 -27.60
C GLY A 57 -3.08 -8.44 -28.08
N PRO A 58 -3.95 -8.53 -29.10
CA PRO A 58 -5.31 -9.05 -28.94
C PRO A 58 -5.44 -10.49 -29.42
N ASN A 59 -6.34 -11.27 -28.82
CA ASN A 59 -7.08 -12.31 -29.51
C ASN A 59 -8.37 -12.63 -28.73
N SER A 60 -9.45 -12.66 -29.49
CA SER A 60 -10.81 -13.01 -29.08
C SER A 60 -10.89 -14.37 -28.39
N MET A 61 -11.73 -14.51 -27.36
CA MET A 61 -12.55 -15.71 -27.22
C MET A 61 -13.75 -15.49 -26.29
N SER A 62 -14.88 -16.01 -26.75
CA SER A 62 -16.23 -15.96 -26.21
C SER A 62 -16.38 -16.59 -24.83
N PHE A 63 -17.23 -15.99 -23.99
CA PHE A 63 -17.69 -16.59 -22.73
C PHE A 63 -18.64 -17.77 -23.01
N HIS A 64 -18.34 -18.93 -22.42
CA HIS A 64 -19.32 -19.98 -22.15
C HIS A 64 -19.36 -20.20 -20.64
N SER A 65 -20.53 -20.02 -20.04
CA SER A 65 -20.83 -20.34 -18.65
C SER A 65 -20.93 -21.86 -18.50
N ILE A 66 -19.88 -22.50 -17.99
CA ILE A 66 -19.95 -23.89 -17.54
C ILE A 66 -20.32 -23.88 -16.05
N ILE A 67 -21.58 -24.17 -15.76
CA ILE A 67 -22.04 -24.53 -14.41
C ILE A 67 -21.51 -25.94 -14.12
N HIS A 68 -20.41 -26.04 -13.37
CA HIS A 68 -19.94 -27.33 -12.88
C HIS A 68 -20.85 -27.83 -11.75
N ARG A 69 -21.51 -28.98 -11.98
CA ARG A 69 -22.16 -29.77 -10.92
C ARG A 69 -21.11 -30.29 -9.93
N PRO A 70 -21.44 -30.43 -8.63
CA PRO A 70 -20.49 -30.91 -7.63
C PRO A 70 -20.14 -32.38 -7.86
N SER A 71 -18.85 -32.66 -8.02
CA SER A 71 -18.29 -34.00 -8.06
C SER A 71 -18.12 -34.60 -6.65
N SER A 72 -18.30 -35.92 -6.58
CA SER A 72 -18.22 -36.83 -5.41
C SER A 72 -17.28 -36.43 -4.25
N PRO A 73 -17.68 -36.67 -2.98
CA PRO A 73 -16.91 -36.35 -1.77
C PRO A 73 -15.55 -37.07 -1.65
N PHE A 74 -15.29 -38.13 -2.43
CA PHE A 74 -14.04 -38.88 -2.37
C PHE A 74 -12.84 -38.18 -3.03
N ASN A 75 -13.06 -37.17 -3.89
CA ASN A 75 -11.97 -36.40 -4.54
C ASN A 75 -11.57 -35.12 -3.78
N LEU A 76 -12.38 -34.70 -2.80
CA LEU A 76 -12.28 -33.37 -2.18
C LEU A 76 -11.11 -33.25 -1.19
N ALA A 77 -10.77 -34.32 -0.48
CA ALA A 77 -9.67 -34.34 0.48
C ALA A 77 -8.27 -34.36 -0.18
N LEU A 78 -8.18 -34.84 -1.41
CA LEU A 78 -6.94 -34.80 -2.21
C LEU A 78 -6.66 -33.40 -2.76
N GLN A 79 -7.69 -32.59 -3.01
CA GLN A 79 -7.56 -31.29 -3.67
C GLN A 79 -6.93 -30.22 -2.76
N ILE A 80 -7.21 -30.25 -1.45
CA ILE A 80 -6.59 -29.36 -0.44
C ILE A 80 -5.06 -29.56 -0.36
N ARG A 81 -4.56 -30.79 -0.57
CA ARG A 81 -3.11 -31.09 -0.48
C ARG A 81 -2.26 -30.36 -1.52
N PHE A 82 -2.87 -29.89 -2.61
CA PHE A 82 -2.16 -29.21 -3.70
C PHE A 82 -2.35 -27.69 -3.74
N LEU A 83 -3.38 -27.14 -3.07
CA LEU A 83 -3.57 -25.70 -3.00
C LEU A 83 -2.56 -25.08 -2.01
N ARG A 84 -1.79 -24.11 -2.51
CA ARG A 84 -0.71 -23.42 -1.80
C ARG A 84 -0.71 -21.94 -2.14
N GLY A 85 -0.18 -21.11 -1.26
CA GLY A 85 -0.02 -19.67 -1.49
C GLY A 85 -1.33 -18.97 -1.90
N TYR A 86 -1.25 -18.06 -2.86
CA TYR A 86 -2.41 -17.32 -3.37
C TYR A 86 -3.51 -18.18 -3.99
N SER A 87 -3.18 -19.36 -4.53
CA SER A 87 -4.18 -20.27 -5.08
C SER A 87 -5.15 -20.73 -4.00
N LEU A 88 -4.66 -20.97 -2.77
CA LEU A 88 -5.49 -21.30 -1.61
C LEU A 88 -6.26 -20.07 -1.10
N LEU A 89 -5.62 -18.89 -1.06
CA LEU A 89 -6.26 -17.65 -0.58
C LEU A 89 -7.37 -17.14 -1.50
N ARG A 90 -7.32 -17.48 -2.79
CA ARG A 90 -8.33 -17.08 -3.78
C ARG A 90 -9.46 -18.10 -3.94
N ASP A 91 -9.31 -19.30 -3.40
CA ASP A 91 -10.34 -20.33 -3.43
C ASP A 91 -11.36 -20.10 -2.29
N PRO A 92 -12.60 -19.68 -2.58
CA PRO A 92 -13.59 -19.38 -1.55
C PRO A 92 -14.01 -20.62 -0.74
N GLN A 93 -13.81 -21.84 -1.25
CA GLN A 93 -14.18 -23.06 -0.56
C GLN A 93 -13.24 -23.39 0.60
N TYR A 94 -11.96 -23.01 0.48
CA TYR A 94 -10.91 -23.41 1.43
C TYR A 94 -10.22 -22.24 2.14
N ASN A 95 -10.43 -21.00 1.66
CA ASN A 95 -9.88 -19.82 2.30
C ASN A 95 -10.50 -19.59 3.70
N LYS A 96 -9.63 -19.52 4.72
CA LYS A 96 -10.00 -19.22 6.12
C LYS A 96 -9.64 -17.78 6.53
N GLY A 97 -9.11 -16.97 5.62
CA GLY A 97 -8.61 -15.63 5.91
C GLY A 97 -7.56 -15.63 7.03
N LEU A 98 -7.73 -14.79 8.05
CA LEU A 98 -6.81 -14.72 9.19
C LEU A 98 -6.93 -15.90 10.17
N ALA A 99 -7.85 -16.86 9.94
CA ALA A 99 -8.06 -18.00 10.81
C ALA A 99 -7.17 -19.21 10.48
N PHE A 100 -6.35 -19.13 9.44
CA PHE A 100 -5.26 -20.10 9.25
C PHE A 100 -4.31 -20.05 10.44
N THR A 101 -4.12 -21.20 11.09
CA THR A 101 -3.17 -21.40 12.18
C THR A 101 -1.72 -21.30 11.69
N GLU A 102 -0.76 -21.04 12.59
CA GLU A 102 0.66 -20.97 12.22
C GLU A 102 1.13 -22.25 11.49
N LYS A 103 0.74 -23.44 11.98
CA LYS A 103 1.06 -24.72 11.33
C LYS A 103 0.49 -24.84 9.92
N GLU A 104 -0.74 -24.37 9.70
CA GLU A 104 -1.34 -24.37 8.36
C GLU A 104 -0.64 -23.38 7.43
N ARG A 105 -0.24 -22.21 7.95
CA ARG A 105 0.48 -21.21 7.17
C ARG A 105 1.84 -21.74 6.70
N ASP A 106 2.56 -22.44 7.58
CA ASP A 106 3.81 -23.13 7.23
C ASP A 106 3.56 -24.23 6.18
N ALA A 107 2.58 -25.10 6.41
CA ALA A 107 2.30 -26.25 5.54
C ALA A 107 1.82 -25.86 4.13
N HIS A 108 1.15 -24.71 4.01
CA HIS A 108 0.53 -24.25 2.77
C HIS A 108 1.23 -23.04 2.14
N TYR A 109 2.44 -22.68 2.59
CA TYR A 109 3.23 -21.57 2.04
C TYR A 109 2.49 -20.23 2.09
N LEU A 110 1.78 -19.99 3.21
CA LEU A 110 1.05 -18.75 3.46
C LEU A 110 1.84 -17.78 4.35
N CYS A 111 3.00 -18.20 4.87
CA CYS A 111 3.86 -17.35 5.67
C CYS A 111 4.28 -16.11 4.86
N GLY A 112 4.04 -14.95 5.47
CA GLY A 112 4.13 -13.62 4.87
C GLY A 112 3.06 -13.24 3.84
N LEU A 113 2.22 -14.15 3.37
CA LEU A 113 1.03 -13.77 2.58
C LEU A 113 -0.14 -13.32 3.45
N LEU A 114 -0.03 -13.48 4.78
CA LEU A 114 -1.00 -13.04 5.77
C LEU A 114 -0.28 -12.26 6.88
N PRO A 115 -0.91 -11.22 7.46
CA PRO A 115 -0.41 -10.56 8.67
C PRO A 115 -0.11 -11.55 9.79
N PRO A 116 0.84 -11.29 10.70
CA PRO A 116 1.34 -12.28 11.65
C PRO A 116 0.31 -12.70 12.72
N THR A 117 -0.76 -11.94 12.92
CA THR A 117 -1.84 -12.30 13.83
C THR A 117 -2.74 -13.39 13.26
N VAL A 118 -3.12 -14.34 14.10
CA VAL A 118 -4.16 -15.34 13.85
C VAL A 118 -5.45 -14.89 14.56
N ILE A 119 -6.55 -14.81 13.83
CA ILE A 119 -7.87 -14.38 14.35
C ILE A 119 -8.84 -15.56 14.24
N THR A 120 -9.55 -15.88 15.33
CA THR A 120 -10.54 -16.96 15.34
C THR A 120 -11.73 -16.65 14.42
N GLN A 121 -12.40 -17.70 13.93
CA GLN A 121 -13.60 -17.55 13.12
C GLN A 121 -14.67 -16.70 13.82
N GLN A 122 -14.88 -16.90 15.13
CA GLN A 122 -15.85 -16.12 15.90
C GLN A 122 -15.50 -14.63 15.93
N LEU A 123 -14.23 -14.28 16.00
CA LEU A 123 -13.79 -12.89 15.99
C LEU A 123 -13.89 -12.27 14.58
N GLN A 124 -13.67 -13.06 13.52
CA GLN A 124 -13.96 -12.63 12.14
C GLN A 124 -15.46 -12.38 11.92
N GLU A 125 -16.33 -13.25 12.45
CA GLU A 125 -17.79 -13.06 12.41
C GLU A 125 -18.20 -11.80 13.17
N LYS A 126 -17.66 -11.59 14.38
CA LYS A 126 -17.88 -10.38 15.18
C LYS A 126 -17.50 -9.13 14.41
N LYS A 127 -16.33 -9.13 13.76
CA LYS A 127 -15.84 -8.04 12.90
C LYS A 127 -16.80 -7.76 11.75
N LEU A 128 -17.20 -8.79 11.00
CA LEU A 128 -18.10 -8.65 9.87
C LEU A 128 -19.47 -8.09 10.31
N MET A 129 -20.02 -8.62 11.39
CA MET A 129 -21.29 -8.16 11.94
C MET A 129 -21.23 -6.72 12.45
N LYS A 130 -20.09 -6.30 13.02
CA LYS A 130 -19.87 -4.90 13.42
C LYS A 130 -19.96 -3.99 12.20
N SER A 131 -19.24 -4.31 11.11
CA SER A 131 -19.30 -3.54 9.86
C SER A 131 -20.71 -3.51 9.25
N ILE A 132 -21.41 -4.65 9.19
CA ILE A 132 -22.78 -4.73 8.65
C ILE A 132 -23.75 -3.83 9.42
N ARG A 133 -23.59 -3.72 10.74
CA ARG A 133 -24.46 -2.91 11.61
C ARG A 133 -24.20 -1.41 11.48
N GLU A 134 -23.01 -1.00 11.03
CA GLU A 134 -22.65 0.41 10.85
C GLU A 134 -23.34 1.01 9.61
N TYR A 135 -23.62 0.22 8.57
CA TYR A 135 -24.36 0.69 7.40
C TYR A 135 -25.79 1.11 7.76
N GLN A 136 -26.19 2.29 7.31
CA GLN A 136 -27.53 2.82 7.54
C GLN A 136 -28.53 2.34 6.49
N VAL A 137 -28.08 2.21 5.23
CA VAL A 137 -28.96 1.89 4.10
C VAL A 137 -29.01 0.37 3.87
N PRO A 138 -30.20 -0.25 3.74
CA PRO A 138 -30.32 -1.69 3.46
C PRO A 138 -29.55 -2.16 2.21
N LEU A 139 -29.48 -1.33 1.16
CA LEU A 139 -28.71 -1.64 -0.04
C LEU A 139 -27.20 -1.77 0.25
N GLN A 140 -26.64 -0.93 1.12
CA GLN A 140 -25.23 -1.04 1.53
C GLN A 140 -24.96 -2.35 2.28
N LYS A 141 -25.89 -2.76 3.18
CA LYS A 141 -25.81 -4.05 3.86
C LYS A 141 -25.83 -5.21 2.86
N TYR A 142 -26.74 -5.15 1.89
CA TYR A 142 -26.84 -6.15 0.83
C TYR A 142 -25.57 -6.23 -0.02
N MET A 143 -25.03 -5.08 -0.43
CA MET A 143 -23.77 -4.99 -1.18
C MET A 143 -22.58 -5.52 -0.40
N ALA A 144 -22.52 -5.25 0.91
CA ALA A 144 -21.47 -5.76 1.79
C ALA A 144 -21.50 -7.29 1.92
N MET A 145 -22.69 -7.91 1.91
CA MET A 145 -22.88 -9.37 2.00
C MET A 145 -22.66 -10.11 0.67
N MET A 146 -22.92 -9.47 -0.47
CA MET A 146 -22.85 -10.08 -1.80
C MET A 146 -21.42 -10.24 -2.37
N ASP A 147 -20.39 -9.82 -1.63
CA ASP A 147 -18.98 -9.88 -2.05
C ASP A 147 -18.80 -9.46 -3.54
N LEU A 148 -19.20 -8.22 -3.87
CA LEU A 148 -19.11 -7.51 -5.16
C LEU A 148 -19.96 -8.04 -6.34
N GLN A 149 -20.78 -7.15 -6.94
CA GLN A 149 -21.00 -7.23 -8.40
C GLN A 149 -21.32 -5.97 -9.23
N ALA A 150 -21.72 -4.77 -8.73
CA ALA A 150 -22.24 -3.78 -9.71
C ALA A 150 -22.21 -2.27 -9.41
N CYS A 151 -21.45 -1.75 -8.44
CA CYS A 151 -21.73 -0.36 -8.00
C CYS A 151 -20.64 0.69 -8.22
N ILE A 152 -19.59 0.45 -9.02
CA ILE A 152 -18.64 1.55 -9.30
C ILE A 152 -19.35 2.69 -10.07
N GLN A 153 -20.23 2.37 -11.02
CA GLN A 153 -21.00 3.39 -11.75
C GLN A 153 -22.06 4.11 -10.91
N LEU A 154 -22.68 3.41 -9.94
CA LEU A 154 -23.71 4.01 -9.09
C LEU A 154 -23.11 4.89 -7.98
N ILE A 155 -21.92 4.53 -7.49
CA ILE A 155 -21.25 5.23 -6.40
C ILE A 155 -20.59 6.54 -6.88
N ILE A 156 -20.07 6.59 -8.12
CA ILE A 156 -19.52 7.82 -8.72
C ILE A 156 -20.60 8.91 -8.90
N LEU A 157 -21.87 8.52 -9.12
CA LEU A 157 -22.97 9.47 -9.35
C LEU A 157 -23.48 10.19 -8.09
N ILE A 158 -23.06 9.78 -6.88
CA ILE A 158 -23.57 10.32 -5.61
C ILE A 158 -22.42 10.96 -4.83
N PHE A 159 -22.19 12.24 -5.10
CA PHE A 159 -21.04 12.98 -4.57
C PHE A 159 -21.23 13.52 -3.12
N LYS A 160 -20.10 13.47 -2.38
CA LYS A 160 -19.69 14.22 -1.17
C LYS A 160 -20.33 13.87 0.18
N GLN A 161 -19.84 12.80 0.81
CA GLN A 161 -19.75 12.69 2.28
C GLN A 161 -18.57 11.81 2.69
N HIS A 162 -17.93 12.09 3.84
CA HIS A 162 -16.72 11.41 4.33
C HIS A 162 -16.84 9.87 4.38
N HIS A 163 -18.04 9.32 4.65
CA HIS A 163 -18.26 7.87 4.67
C HIS A 163 -18.13 7.19 3.29
N ILE A 164 -18.31 7.94 2.20
CA ILE A 164 -18.31 7.38 0.84
C ILE A 164 -16.87 7.09 0.38
N CYS A 165 -15.86 7.86 0.78
CA CYS A 165 -14.49 7.70 0.28
C CYS A 165 -13.87 6.33 0.64
N LEU A 166 -14.08 5.84 1.88
CA LEU A 166 -13.63 4.51 2.28
C LEU A 166 -14.38 3.38 1.56
N GLU A 167 -15.68 3.54 1.32
CA GLU A 167 -16.47 2.57 0.55
C GLU A 167 -15.95 2.48 -0.91
N LEU A 168 -15.65 3.62 -1.55
CA LEU A 168 -15.00 3.60 -2.87
C LEU A 168 -13.61 2.98 -2.81
N PHE A 169 -12.82 3.27 -1.77
CA PHE A 169 -11.49 2.67 -1.60
C PHE A 169 -11.57 1.14 -1.52
N GLU A 170 -12.48 0.60 -0.70
CA GLU A 170 -12.75 -0.84 -0.65
C GLU A 170 -13.22 -1.37 -2.01
N GLY A 171 -14.10 -0.66 -2.72
CA GLY A 171 -14.55 -1.01 -4.06
C GLY A 171 -13.42 -1.08 -5.09
N MET A 172 -12.54 -0.08 -5.08
CA MET A 172 -11.36 0.02 -5.94
C MET A 172 -10.35 -1.09 -5.63
N LYS A 173 -10.11 -1.40 -4.35
CA LYS A 173 -9.28 -2.55 -3.94
C LYS A 173 -9.85 -3.87 -4.42
N ASN A 174 -11.16 -4.06 -4.29
CA ASN A 174 -11.81 -5.27 -4.78
C ASN A 174 -11.76 -5.38 -6.32
N LEU A 175 -11.85 -4.26 -7.03
CA LEU A 175 -11.66 -4.23 -8.48
C LEU A 175 -10.24 -4.63 -8.87
N LEU A 176 -9.23 -4.10 -8.17
CA LEU A 176 -7.82 -4.47 -8.38
C LEU A 176 -7.62 -5.99 -8.28
N GLU A 177 -8.19 -6.63 -7.25
CA GLU A 177 -8.08 -8.09 -7.05
C GLU A 177 -8.79 -8.94 -8.11
N ARG A 178 -9.87 -8.41 -8.72
CA ARG A 178 -10.69 -9.16 -9.69
C ARG A 178 -10.31 -8.91 -11.14
N ASN A 179 -10.00 -7.66 -11.45
CA ASN A 179 -9.70 -7.20 -12.80
C ASN A 179 -8.73 -6.02 -12.73
N GLU A 180 -7.47 -6.36 -12.49
CA GLU A 180 -6.34 -5.43 -12.46
C GLU A 180 -6.28 -4.51 -13.70
N ARG A 181 -6.55 -5.04 -14.90
CA ARG A 181 -6.54 -4.24 -16.14
C ARG A 181 -7.61 -3.16 -16.12
N LEU A 182 -8.82 -3.50 -15.70
CA LEU A 182 -9.92 -2.53 -15.60
C LEU A 182 -9.66 -1.52 -14.50
N PHE A 183 -9.12 -1.95 -13.35
CA PHE A 183 -8.70 -1.04 -12.28
C PHE A 183 -7.75 0.04 -12.79
N TYR A 184 -6.66 -0.35 -13.46
CA TYR A 184 -5.69 0.62 -13.96
C TYR A 184 -6.23 1.47 -15.12
N LYS A 185 -7.02 0.89 -16.04
CA LYS A 185 -7.64 1.67 -17.12
C LYS A 185 -8.56 2.76 -16.55
N LEU A 186 -9.41 2.40 -15.59
CA LEU A 186 -10.31 3.33 -14.91
C LEU A 186 -9.53 4.42 -14.17
N LEU A 187 -8.47 4.04 -13.43
CA LEU A 187 -7.63 4.99 -12.70
C LEU A 187 -6.90 5.96 -13.63
N ILE A 188 -6.34 5.48 -14.75
CA ILE A 188 -5.63 6.32 -15.73
C ILE A 188 -6.59 7.31 -16.39
N ASP A 189 -7.76 6.84 -16.81
CA ASP A 189 -8.73 7.68 -17.51
C ASP A 189 -9.36 8.75 -16.59
N ASN A 190 -9.38 8.51 -15.28
CA ASN A 190 -10.08 9.35 -14.29
C ASN A 190 -9.17 9.73 -13.11
N VAL A 191 -7.88 9.96 -13.37
CA VAL A 191 -6.86 10.10 -12.31
C VAL A 191 -7.14 11.24 -11.34
N GLU A 192 -7.65 12.38 -11.82
CA GLU A 192 -7.94 13.55 -10.96
C GLU A 192 -9.03 13.25 -9.94
N GLU A 193 -10.03 12.45 -10.32
CA GLU A 193 -11.15 12.07 -9.46
C GLU A 193 -10.78 10.93 -8.52
N LEU A 194 -10.05 9.94 -9.02
CA LEU A 194 -9.80 8.69 -8.30
C LEU A 194 -8.52 8.72 -7.46
N LEU A 195 -7.56 9.61 -7.73
CA LEU A 195 -6.33 9.70 -6.93
C LEU A 195 -6.61 10.01 -5.45
N PRO A 196 -7.49 10.97 -5.08
CA PRO A 196 -7.83 11.20 -3.68
C PRO A 196 -8.53 10.03 -3.00
N VAL A 197 -9.16 9.13 -3.78
CA VAL A 197 -9.84 7.93 -3.29
C VAL A 197 -8.83 6.82 -3.02
N VAL A 198 -7.93 6.51 -3.98
CA VAL A 198 -6.98 5.38 -3.86
C VAL A 198 -5.68 5.75 -3.16
N TYR A 199 -5.42 7.04 -2.97
CA TYR A 199 -4.24 7.58 -2.32
C TYR A 199 -4.64 8.60 -1.23
N THR A 200 -3.79 9.58 -0.93
CA THR A 200 -4.07 10.59 0.09
C THR A 200 -5.27 11.46 -0.30
N PRO A 201 -6.20 11.74 0.64
CA PRO A 201 -6.13 11.45 2.08
C PRO A 201 -6.75 10.10 2.49
N THR A 202 -7.55 9.47 1.63
CA THR A 202 -8.38 8.31 1.99
C THR A 202 -7.56 7.07 2.38
N VAL A 203 -6.40 6.86 1.77
CA VAL A 203 -5.50 5.75 2.16
C VAL A 203 -5.04 5.86 3.61
N GLY A 204 -4.85 7.07 4.15
CA GLY A 204 -4.49 7.28 5.55
C GLY A 204 -5.62 6.86 6.50
N GLU A 205 -6.86 7.21 6.17
CA GLU A 205 -8.03 6.74 6.92
C GLU A 205 -8.18 5.21 6.82
N ALA A 206 -7.93 4.64 5.65
CA ALA A 206 -7.94 3.20 5.45
C ALA A 206 -6.88 2.50 6.31
N CYS A 207 -5.68 3.06 6.44
CA CYS A 207 -4.63 2.56 7.35
C CYS A 207 -5.05 2.63 8.82
N GLN A 208 -5.73 3.70 9.26
CA GLN A 208 -6.21 3.79 10.65
C GLN A 208 -7.25 2.72 11.00
N LYS A 209 -8.04 2.29 10.00
CA LYS A 209 -9.13 1.33 10.16
C LYS A 209 -8.81 -0.04 9.56
N TYR A 210 -7.57 -0.28 9.13
CA TYR A 210 -7.22 -1.41 8.26
C TYR A 210 -7.59 -2.75 8.89
N GLY A 211 -7.32 -2.92 10.19
CA GLY A 211 -7.71 -4.11 10.93
C GLY A 211 -9.21 -4.40 10.88
N SER A 212 -10.05 -3.36 10.90
CA SER A 212 -11.52 -3.45 10.83
C SER A 212 -12.05 -3.66 9.40
N ILE A 213 -11.35 -3.18 8.36
CA ILE A 213 -11.76 -3.33 6.96
C ILE A 213 -11.02 -4.44 6.20
N PHE A 214 -10.06 -5.12 6.82
CA PHE A 214 -9.27 -6.16 6.18
C PHE A 214 -10.16 -7.33 5.70
N ARG A 215 -10.20 -7.59 4.40
CA ARG A 215 -10.95 -8.71 3.80
C ARG A 215 -10.05 -9.72 3.12
N ARG A 216 -9.22 -9.25 2.18
CA ARG A 216 -8.30 -10.08 1.41
C ARG A 216 -6.87 -9.57 1.61
N PRO A 217 -5.91 -10.47 1.86
CA PRO A 217 -4.51 -10.06 1.99
C PRO A 217 -3.97 -9.50 0.68
N GLN A 218 -3.23 -8.41 0.78
CA GLN A 218 -2.50 -7.79 -0.32
C GLN A 218 -1.08 -7.53 0.15
N GLY A 219 -0.10 -7.84 -0.69
CA GLY A 219 1.30 -7.68 -0.35
C GLY A 219 1.84 -8.77 0.56
N LEU A 220 3.01 -8.48 1.14
CA LEU A 220 3.84 -9.38 1.91
C LEU A 220 4.11 -8.82 3.32
N TYR A 221 3.84 -9.59 4.35
CA TYR A 221 4.08 -9.24 5.74
C TYR A 221 5.31 -10.00 6.25
N ILE A 222 6.28 -9.30 6.79
CA ILE A 222 7.48 -9.91 7.38
C ILE A 222 7.59 -9.38 8.80
N SER A 223 7.45 -10.26 9.79
CA SER A 223 7.50 -9.86 11.19
C SER A 223 8.76 -10.40 11.87
N LEU A 224 8.96 -10.01 13.13
CA LEU A 224 10.02 -10.58 13.97
C LEU A 224 9.94 -12.11 14.11
N LYS A 225 8.76 -12.71 13.93
CA LYS A 225 8.58 -14.17 13.95
C LYS A 225 9.28 -14.87 12.78
N GLU A 226 9.47 -14.17 11.66
CA GLU A 226 10.09 -14.69 10.44
C GLU A 226 11.61 -14.47 10.39
N LYS A 227 12.23 -13.93 11.45
CA LYS A 227 13.68 -13.78 11.55
C LYS A 227 14.38 -15.12 11.33
N GLY A 228 15.38 -15.13 10.46
CA GLY A 228 16.11 -16.30 9.98
C GLY A 228 15.46 -17.05 8.82
N LYS A 229 14.27 -16.62 8.36
CA LYS A 229 13.48 -17.28 7.31
C LYS A 229 12.97 -16.32 6.24
N ILE A 230 13.43 -15.06 6.20
CA ILE A 230 12.85 -14.05 5.30
C ILE A 230 12.97 -14.46 3.83
N LEU A 231 14.08 -15.08 3.43
CA LEU A 231 14.25 -15.59 2.07
C LEU A 231 13.18 -16.62 1.69
N GLU A 232 12.76 -17.48 2.62
CA GLU A 232 11.69 -18.46 2.39
C GLU A 232 10.34 -17.77 2.24
N VAL A 233 10.09 -16.75 3.05
CA VAL A 233 8.89 -15.91 2.96
C VAL A 233 8.80 -15.22 1.60
N LEU A 234 9.89 -14.63 1.11
CA LEU A 234 9.94 -14.01 -0.22
C LEU A 234 9.60 -15.02 -1.33
N LYS A 235 9.98 -16.30 -1.19
CA LYS A 235 9.68 -17.35 -2.16
C LYS A 235 8.20 -17.76 -2.19
N ASN A 236 7.42 -17.42 -1.16
CA ASN A 236 5.98 -17.64 -1.15
C ASN A 236 5.25 -16.63 -2.06
N TRP A 237 5.90 -15.50 -2.38
CA TRP A 237 5.36 -14.56 -3.34
C TRP A 237 5.27 -15.22 -4.74
N PRO A 238 4.11 -15.14 -5.42
CA PRO A 238 3.86 -15.91 -6.65
C PRO A 238 4.68 -15.39 -7.84
N GLU A 239 4.98 -14.11 -7.85
CA GLU A 239 5.69 -13.46 -8.94
C GLU A 239 7.19 -13.53 -8.73
N ARG A 240 7.93 -13.94 -9.76
CA ARG A 240 9.38 -14.19 -9.65
C ARG A 240 10.24 -13.02 -10.09
N SER A 241 9.73 -12.22 -11.02
CA SER A 241 10.45 -11.10 -11.61
C SER A 241 10.04 -9.78 -10.96
N ILE A 242 10.43 -9.57 -9.70
CA ILE A 242 10.14 -8.33 -8.99
C ILE A 242 11.16 -7.27 -9.34
N GLN A 243 10.67 -6.08 -9.74
CA GLN A 243 11.54 -4.96 -10.11
C GLN A 243 11.50 -3.82 -9.11
N VAL A 244 10.36 -3.64 -8.42
CA VAL A 244 10.13 -2.56 -7.46
C VAL A 244 9.46 -3.12 -6.22
N ILE A 245 10.00 -2.78 -5.07
CA ILE A 245 9.47 -3.06 -3.75
C ILE A 245 9.27 -1.72 -3.04
N VAL A 246 8.05 -1.46 -2.56
CA VAL A 246 7.77 -0.37 -1.62
C VAL A 246 7.60 -1.01 -0.25
N VAL A 247 8.47 -0.65 0.69
CA VAL A 247 8.54 -1.23 2.03
C VAL A 247 8.33 -0.16 3.09
N THR A 248 7.61 -0.51 4.15
CA THR A 248 7.39 0.33 5.33
C THR A 248 7.44 -0.51 6.61
N ASP A 249 7.75 0.12 7.75
CA ASP A 249 7.50 -0.44 9.08
C ASP A 249 6.30 0.21 9.80
N GLY A 250 5.61 1.13 9.12
CA GLY A 250 4.41 1.82 9.59
C GLY A 250 4.62 2.75 10.79
N GLU A 251 5.85 3.18 11.09
CA GLU A 251 6.12 4.03 12.25
C GLU A 251 5.67 5.48 12.05
N ARG A 252 5.68 5.99 10.81
CA ARG A 252 5.37 7.39 10.50
C ARG A 252 4.48 7.49 9.27
N ILE A 253 3.29 6.89 9.31
CA ILE A 253 2.34 6.93 8.19
C ILE A 253 1.81 8.36 8.03
N LEU A 254 2.20 9.04 6.95
CA LEU A 254 1.81 10.43 6.66
C LEU A 254 2.04 11.36 7.89
N GLY A 255 1.00 12.08 8.30
CA GLY A 255 0.94 12.83 9.57
C GLY A 255 0.18 12.11 10.68
N LEU A 256 -0.11 10.81 10.52
CA LEU A 256 -0.95 10.01 11.42
C LEU A 256 -0.15 9.26 12.48
N GLY A 257 1.17 9.12 12.27
CA GLY A 257 2.09 8.48 13.20
C GLY A 257 2.12 6.96 13.06
N ASP A 258 2.38 6.28 14.19
CA ASP A 258 2.58 4.84 14.21
C ASP A 258 1.27 4.06 14.01
N LEU A 259 1.16 3.34 12.90
CA LEU A 259 0.04 2.44 12.59
C LEU A 259 0.47 0.96 12.47
N GLY A 260 1.74 0.65 12.73
CA GLY A 260 2.27 -0.71 12.75
C GLY A 260 1.98 -1.49 11.47
N CYS A 261 1.40 -2.68 11.61
CA CYS A 261 1.15 -3.60 10.50
C CYS A 261 -0.04 -3.22 9.57
N GLN A 262 -0.68 -2.07 9.76
CA GLN A 262 -1.92 -1.69 9.05
C GLN A 262 -1.70 -1.04 7.68
N CYS A 263 -0.53 -1.27 7.08
CA CYS A 263 0.05 -0.37 6.10
C CYS A 263 0.26 -1.06 4.76
N LEU A 264 1.18 -0.47 3.99
CA LEU A 264 1.54 -0.80 2.62
C LEU A 264 1.83 -2.28 2.39
N PRO A 265 1.83 -2.70 1.13
CA PRO A 265 2.18 -4.04 0.71
C PRO A 265 3.29 -4.78 1.40
N VAL A 266 4.51 -4.26 1.42
CA VAL A 266 5.61 -4.93 2.11
C VAL A 266 5.73 -4.26 3.46
N THR A 267 5.19 -4.91 4.48
CA THR A 267 5.21 -4.38 5.84
C THR A 267 6.18 -5.18 6.69
N ILE A 268 7.17 -4.49 7.26
CA ILE A 268 8.08 -5.02 8.28
C ILE A 268 7.46 -4.80 9.65
N ASP A 269 6.86 -5.83 10.22
CA ASP A 269 6.16 -5.76 11.51
C ASP A 269 7.08 -6.12 12.68
N VAL A 270 7.58 -5.07 13.33
CA VAL A 270 8.40 -5.16 14.55
C VAL A 270 7.60 -4.85 15.82
N GLY A 271 6.27 -4.78 15.72
CA GLY A 271 5.37 -4.26 16.77
C GLY A 271 4.94 -2.82 16.50
N THR A 272 4.20 -2.24 17.45
CA THR A 272 3.72 -0.85 17.39
C THR A 272 3.73 -0.22 18.77
N ASN A 273 4.07 1.07 18.84
CA ASN A 273 3.97 1.86 20.06
C ASN A 273 2.57 2.46 20.27
N ASN A 274 1.68 2.33 19.28
CA ASN A 274 0.32 2.85 19.34
C ASN A 274 -0.58 2.03 20.29
N GLU A 275 -0.81 2.56 21.49
CA GLU A 275 -1.63 1.92 22.52
C GLU A 275 -3.06 1.62 22.06
N LYS A 276 -3.65 2.44 21.17
CA LYS A 276 -5.00 2.18 20.66
C LYS A 276 -5.02 0.89 19.86
N LEU A 277 -3.98 0.64 19.06
CA LEU A 277 -3.87 -0.57 18.24
C LEU A 277 -3.53 -1.80 19.07
N LEU A 278 -2.65 -1.67 20.07
CA LEU A 278 -2.34 -2.76 20.99
C LEU A 278 -3.61 -3.28 21.71
N ASN A 279 -4.51 -2.36 22.06
CA ASN A 279 -5.78 -2.66 22.71
C ASN A 279 -6.95 -2.98 21.74
N ASP A 280 -6.77 -2.81 20.42
CA ASP A 280 -7.81 -3.09 19.43
C ASP A 280 -7.85 -4.57 19.08
N GLU A 281 -8.95 -5.27 19.39
CA GLU A 281 -9.14 -6.69 19.08
C GLU A 281 -9.02 -7.02 17.57
N PHE A 282 -9.17 -6.04 16.68
CA PHE A 282 -9.05 -6.20 15.23
C PHE A 282 -7.66 -5.86 14.67
N TYR A 283 -6.71 -5.43 15.51
CA TYR A 283 -5.33 -5.21 15.06
C TYR A 283 -4.71 -6.49 14.48
N ILE A 284 -4.07 -6.35 13.31
CA ILE A 284 -3.56 -7.46 12.50
C ILE A 284 -2.06 -7.74 12.66
N GLY A 285 -1.33 -6.84 13.32
CA GLY A 285 0.11 -6.98 13.56
C GLY A 285 0.46 -7.66 14.89
N LEU A 286 1.75 -7.75 15.18
CA LEU A 286 2.27 -8.24 16.45
C LEU A 286 1.82 -7.33 17.60
N ARG A 287 1.14 -7.91 18.59
CA ARG A 287 0.67 -7.21 19.80
C ARG A 287 1.80 -7.03 20.83
N GLN A 288 2.79 -6.26 20.42
CA GLN A 288 3.95 -5.91 21.24
C GLN A 288 4.43 -4.50 20.88
N LYS A 289 5.19 -3.89 21.79
CA LYS A 289 5.92 -2.65 21.49
C LYS A 289 6.96 -2.87 20.40
N ARG A 290 7.33 -1.79 19.69
CA ARG A 290 8.34 -1.85 18.63
C ARG A 290 9.65 -2.40 19.18
N ALA A 291 10.23 -3.39 18.52
CA ALA A 291 11.62 -3.74 18.73
C ALA A 291 12.52 -2.55 18.34
N THR A 292 13.63 -2.40 19.05
CA THR A 292 14.57 -1.29 18.84
C THR A 292 16.01 -1.81 18.81
N GLY A 293 16.93 -0.97 18.33
CA GLY A 293 18.35 -1.29 18.30
C GLY A 293 18.66 -2.55 17.49
N LYS A 294 19.56 -3.39 18.00
CA LYS A 294 20.10 -4.54 17.25
C LYS A 294 19.03 -5.48 16.70
N GLU A 295 17.96 -5.75 17.44
CA GLU A 295 16.91 -6.67 16.98
C GLU A 295 16.21 -6.17 15.71
N TYR A 296 15.86 -4.88 15.69
CA TYR A 296 15.26 -4.20 14.56
C TYR A 296 16.19 -4.19 13.33
N TYR A 297 17.44 -3.75 13.52
CA TYR A 297 18.38 -3.63 12.40
C TYR A 297 18.84 -4.99 11.87
N ASP A 298 18.91 -6.04 12.71
CA ASP A 298 19.21 -7.39 12.25
C ASP A 298 18.10 -7.90 11.31
N LEU A 299 16.82 -7.66 11.63
CA LEU A 299 15.69 -8.07 10.79
C LEU A 299 15.69 -7.33 9.44
N LEU A 300 15.87 -6.01 9.46
CA LEU A 300 15.96 -5.22 8.23
C LEU A 300 17.18 -5.60 7.38
N HIS A 301 18.31 -5.92 8.02
CA HIS A 301 19.49 -6.39 7.31
C HIS A 301 19.25 -7.74 6.63
N GLU A 302 18.63 -8.68 7.34
CA GLU A 302 18.22 -9.95 6.74
C GLU A 302 17.26 -9.72 5.56
N PHE A 303 16.29 -8.82 5.71
CA PHE A 303 15.36 -8.47 4.63
C PHE A 303 16.08 -7.95 3.39
N MET A 304 16.95 -6.95 3.53
CA MET A 304 17.69 -6.36 2.40
C MET A 304 18.56 -7.41 1.69
N CYS A 305 19.28 -8.23 2.47
CA CYS A 305 20.08 -9.33 1.93
C CYS A 305 19.21 -10.37 1.19
N ALA A 306 18.08 -10.75 1.76
CA ALA A 306 17.15 -11.71 1.16
C ALA A 306 16.53 -11.16 -0.14
N VAL A 307 16.17 -9.87 -0.17
CA VAL A 307 15.64 -9.19 -1.37
C VAL A 307 16.66 -9.21 -2.49
N LYS A 308 17.90 -8.77 -2.23
CA LYS A 308 18.99 -8.80 -3.21
C LYS A 308 19.29 -10.22 -3.68
N GLN A 309 19.31 -11.20 -2.77
CA GLN A 309 19.55 -12.61 -3.11
C GLN A 309 18.44 -13.19 -3.99
N ASN A 310 17.18 -12.85 -3.73
CA ASN A 310 16.04 -13.45 -4.40
C ASN A 310 15.70 -12.77 -5.73
N TYR A 311 15.87 -11.44 -5.83
CA TYR A 311 15.44 -10.64 -6.98
C TYR A 311 16.60 -9.98 -7.75
N GLY A 312 17.82 -10.07 -7.23
CA GLY A 312 19.05 -9.58 -7.88
C GLY A 312 19.37 -8.11 -7.58
N GLU A 313 20.52 -7.67 -8.10
CA GLU A 313 21.11 -6.34 -7.84
C GLU A 313 20.30 -5.15 -8.39
N LYS A 314 19.39 -5.41 -9.34
CA LYS A 314 18.64 -4.36 -10.05
C LYS A 314 17.26 -4.08 -9.47
N VAL A 315 16.84 -4.82 -8.44
CA VAL A 315 15.57 -4.57 -7.77
C VAL A 315 15.65 -3.22 -7.05
N LEU A 316 14.69 -2.34 -7.31
CA LEU A 316 14.53 -1.08 -6.60
C LEU A 316 13.81 -1.34 -5.28
N VAL A 317 14.39 -0.91 -4.16
CA VAL A 317 13.74 -0.89 -2.85
C VAL A 317 13.47 0.56 -2.44
N GLN A 318 12.20 0.95 -2.48
CA GLN A 318 11.72 2.22 -1.98
C GLN A 318 11.30 2.09 -0.52
N PHE A 319 11.96 2.85 0.37
CA PHE A 319 11.55 3.01 1.75
C PHE A 319 10.47 4.09 1.86
N GLU A 320 9.40 3.80 2.58
CA GLU A 320 8.22 4.66 2.72
C GLU A 320 7.75 4.71 4.19
N ASP A 321 7.40 5.90 4.69
CA ASP A 321 6.73 6.11 5.98
C ASP A 321 7.49 5.53 7.20
N PHE A 322 8.82 5.48 7.14
CA PHE A 322 9.69 5.17 8.29
C PHE A 322 9.79 6.39 9.22
N ALA A 323 10.13 6.20 10.49
CA ALA A 323 10.48 7.35 11.34
C ALA A 323 11.82 7.97 10.91
N ASN A 324 11.93 9.30 11.03
CA ASN A 324 13.10 10.09 10.60
C ASN A 324 14.45 9.44 10.87
N HIS A 325 14.71 9.02 12.11
CA HIS A 325 16.00 8.43 12.49
C HIS A 325 16.32 7.15 11.70
N ASN A 326 15.35 6.26 11.55
CA ASN A 326 15.48 5.02 10.78
C ASN A 326 15.60 5.30 9.28
N ALA A 327 14.77 6.21 8.74
CA ALA A 327 14.78 6.54 7.32
C ALA A 327 16.17 7.01 6.83
N PHE A 328 16.81 7.92 7.56
CA PHE A 328 18.16 8.39 7.23
C PHE A 328 19.22 7.30 7.37
N GLU A 329 19.18 6.52 8.46
CA GLU A 329 20.17 5.46 8.69
C GLU A 329 20.09 4.36 7.63
N LEU A 330 18.88 3.94 7.26
CA LEU A 330 18.67 2.92 6.23
C LEU A 330 19.13 3.41 4.86
N LEU A 331 18.79 4.64 4.50
CA LEU A 331 19.23 5.24 3.23
C LEU A 331 20.76 5.35 3.16
N ALA A 332 21.41 5.80 4.24
CA ALA A 332 22.87 5.90 4.32
C ALA A 332 23.55 4.52 4.28
N LYS A 333 23.01 3.54 5.01
CA LYS A 333 23.57 2.19 5.11
C LYS A 333 23.46 1.41 3.81
N TYR A 334 22.32 1.51 3.11
CA TYR A 334 22.06 0.71 1.91
C TYR A 334 22.29 1.44 0.59
N GLY A 335 22.42 2.78 0.59
CA GLY A 335 22.60 3.59 -0.63
C GLY A 335 23.83 3.23 -1.48
N THR A 336 24.86 2.63 -0.89
CA THR A 336 26.08 2.20 -1.61
C THR A 336 26.04 0.75 -2.05
N THR A 337 25.15 -0.06 -1.46
CA THR A 337 25.11 -1.50 -1.67
C THR A 337 23.87 -1.98 -2.41
N HIS A 338 22.78 -1.22 -2.39
CA HIS A 338 21.50 -1.59 -3.00
C HIS A 338 20.98 -0.43 -3.84
N LEU A 339 20.15 -0.74 -4.85
CA LEU A 339 19.36 0.28 -5.52
C LEU A 339 18.20 0.67 -4.60
N VAL A 340 18.41 1.70 -3.79
CA VAL A 340 17.44 2.19 -2.82
C VAL A 340 17.03 3.64 -3.09
N PHE A 341 15.81 3.94 -2.69
CA PHE A 341 15.22 5.28 -2.75
C PHE A 341 14.34 5.47 -1.51
N ASN A 342 14.20 6.69 -1.01
CA ASN A 342 13.21 7.02 0.03
C ASN A 342 12.38 8.21 -0.45
N ASP A 343 11.06 8.03 -0.60
CA ASP A 343 10.19 9.06 -1.20
C ASP A 343 9.97 10.26 -0.27
N ASP A 344 9.80 10.01 1.04
CA ASP A 344 9.66 11.06 2.06
C ASP A 344 10.83 12.03 2.07
N ILE A 345 12.05 11.54 1.85
CA ILE A 345 13.27 12.33 1.83
C ILE A 345 13.57 12.83 0.40
N GLN A 346 13.84 11.92 -0.53
CA GLN A 346 14.35 12.24 -1.88
C GLN A 346 13.24 12.66 -2.84
N GLY A 347 12.09 12.00 -2.80
CA GLY A 347 10.93 12.30 -3.66
C GLY A 347 10.35 13.67 -3.35
N THR A 348 10.12 13.94 -2.07
CA THR A 348 9.61 15.24 -1.61
C THR A 348 10.59 16.38 -1.91
N ALA A 349 11.90 16.19 -1.69
CA ALA A 349 12.90 17.19 -2.04
C ALA A 349 12.89 17.51 -3.55
N SER A 350 12.81 16.47 -4.39
CA SER A 350 12.75 16.59 -5.85
C SER A 350 11.54 17.39 -6.32
N VAL A 351 10.34 17.09 -5.80
CA VAL A 351 9.12 17.76 -6.25
C VAL A 351 9.03 19.21 -5.76
N VAL A 352 9.54 19.49 -4.54
CA VAL A 352 9.66 20.87 -4.03
C VAL A 352 10.62 21.68 -4.88
N LEU A 353 11.81 21.14 -5.20
CA LEU A 353 12.76 21.81 -6.08
C LEU A 353 12.17 22.06 -7.47
N ALA A 354 11.45 21.08 -8.03
CA ALA A 354 10.77 21.24 -9.31
C ALA A 354 9.75 22.41 -9.27
N GLY A 355 8.99 22.52 -8.19
CA GLY A 355 8.07 23.64 -7.95
C GLY A 355 8.79 24.99 -7.87
N VAL A 356 9.90 25.07 -7.13
CA VAL A 356 10.73 26.30 -7.03
C VAL A 356 11.28 26.68 -8.40
N VAL A 357 11.86 25.73 -9.15
CA VAL A 357 12.39 25.98 -10.50
C VAL A 357 11.28 26.44 -11.46
N ALA A 358 10.09 25.85 -11.37
CA ALA A 358 8.93 26.29 -12.16
C ALA A 358 8.51 27.72 -11.80
N ALA A 359 8.49 28.08 -10.52
CA ALA A 359 8.20 29.43 -10.07
C ALA A 359 9.24 30.46 -10.57
N LEU A 360 10.53 30.13 -10.49
CA LEU A 360 11.62 31.00 -10.99
C LEU A 360 11.50 31.28 -12.49
N LYS A 361 11.00 30.33 -13.29
CA LYS A 361 10.73 30.57 -14.72
C LYS A 361 9.63 31.60 -14.97
N LEU A 362 8.71 31.76 -14.02
CA LEU A 362 7.60 32.73 -14.12
C LEU A 362 8.02 34.12 -13.63
N ILE A 363 8.80 34.20 -12.55
CA ILE A 363 9.15 35.47 -11.90
C ILE A 363 10.53 36.02 -12.32
N GLY A 364 11.39 35.21 -12.93
CA GLY A 364 12.78 35.55 -13.25
C GLY A 364 13.75 35.39 -12.07
N GLY A 365 15.06 35.50 -12.35
CA GLY A 365 16.13 35.32 -11.36
C GLY A 365 16.70 33.90 -11.29
N ILE A 366 17.70 33.69 -10.43
CA ILE A 366 18.31 32.38 -10.21
C ILE A 366 18.11 31.90 -8.77
N LEU A 367 18.24 30.58 -8.55
CA LEU A 367 18.06 29.96 -7.24
C LEU A 367 18.95 30.58 -6.16
N ALA A 368 20.18 30.97 -6.53
CA ALA A 368 21.16 31.56 -5.63
C ALA A 368 20.76 32.95 -5.08
N ASP A 369 19.82 33.64 -5.72
CA ASP A 369 19.39 34.99 -5.31
C ASP A 369 18.37 34.96 -4.17
N HIS A 370 17.86 33.77 -3.82
CA HIS A 370 16.72 33.62 -2.93
C HIS A 370 17.12 33.16 -1.53
N THR A 371 16.45 33.71 -0.52
CA THR A 371 16.55 33.28 0.88
C THR A 371 15.39 32.36 1.22
N PHE A 372 15.69 31.14 1.64
CA PHE A 372 14.69 30.12 1.96
C PHE A 372 14.41 30.05 3.47
N LEU A 373 13.13 30.12 3.84
CA LEU A 373 12.65 29.91 5.20
C LEU A 373 11.77 28.66 5.25
N PHE A 374 12.07 27.74 6.16
CA PHE A 374 11.34 26.49 6.34
C PHE A 374 10.63 26.45 7.69
N LEU A 375 9.35 26.08 7.69
CA LEU A 375 8.56 25.80 8.90
C LEU A 375 8.51 24.29 9.14
N GLY A 376 9.34 23.80 10.06
CA GLY A 376 9.52 22.36 10.36
C GLY A 376 10.93 21.86 10.00
N ALA A 377 11.42 20.84 10.73
CA ALA A 377 12.77 20.29 10.57
C ALA A 377 12.78 18.74 10.60
N GLY A 378 11.83 18.12 9.89
CA GLY A 378 11.75 16.66 9.70
C GLY A 378 12.52 16.18 8.46
N GLU A 379 12.23 14.95 8.02
CA GLU A 379 12.87 14.26 6.87
C GLU A 379 13.11 15.13 5.64
N VAL A 380 12.09 15.88 5.23
CA VAL A 380 12.11 16.72 4.02
C VAL A 380 13.22 17.78 4.05
N LYS A 381 13.62 18.30 5.23
CA LYS A 381 14.54 19.45 5.32
C LYS A 381 16.01 19.05 5.13
N HIS A 382 16.42 17.85 5.54
CA HIS A 382 17.84 17.49 5.62
C HIS A 382 18.57 17.42 4.28
N GLN A 383 17.86 17.41 3.15
CA GLN A 383 18.47 17.44 1.81
C GLN A 383 18.66 18.85 1.23
N PHE A 384 18.10 19.88 1.88
CA PHE A 384 18.25 21.27 1.44
C PHE A 384 19.44 21.98 2.09
N PHE A 385 20.18 21.28 2.95
CA PHE A 385 21.42 21.70 3.63
C PHE A 385 22.50 20.66 3.34
#